data_AF-A0AB34GED5-F1
#
_entry.id   AF-A0AB34GED5-F1
#
_cell.length_a   1.000
_cell.length_b   1.000
_cell.length_c   1.000
_cell.angle_alpha   90.00
_cell.angle_beta   90.00
_cell.angle_gamma   90.00
#
_symmetry.space_group_name_H-M   'P 1'
#
loop_
_entity.id
_entity.type
_entity.pdbx_description
1 polymer ?
#
loop_
_entity_poly.entity_id
_entity_poly.type
_entity_poly.pdbx_seq_one_letter_code
_entity_poly.pdbx_strand_id
1 'polypeptide(L)' 'MSFLLGEFQLTFPTPVIPTYEKVSLFLTLQTEHDECGSGQHNCDENAICTNTVQGHSCTCKPGYVGNGTICRGRLAV' A
#
# COMPACT_ATOMS: atom_id res chain seq x y z
N MET A 1 19.52 13.80 30.15
CA MET A 1 20.02 12.79 31.10
C MET A 1 20.49 11.58 30.32
N SER A 2 21.77 11.25 30.45
CA SER A 2 22.40 10.10 29.80
C SER A 2 22.22 8.87 30.69
N PHE A 3 21.79 7.73 30.14
CA PHE A 3 21.75 6.46 30.85
C PHE A 3 22.64 5.45 30.13
N LEU A 4 23.67 4.97 30.83
CA LEU A 4 24.62 3.96 30.39
C LEU A 4 24.16 2.59 30.88
N LEU A 5 23.67 1.73 29.98
CA LEU A 5 23.70 0.29 30.15
C LEU A 5 24.08 -0.33 28.79
N GLY A 6 25.40 -0.50 28.60
CA GLY A 6 26.00 -1.24 27.47
C GLY A 6 25.95 -0.55 26.10
N GLU A 7 27.05 0.12 25.73
CA GLU A 7 27.54 0.48 24.36
C GLU A 7 26.55 0.88 23.23
N PHE A 8 25.31 1.28 23.49
CA PHE A 8 24.44 1.91 22.48
C PHE A 8 23.70 3.11 23.07
N GLN A 9 24.14 4.32 22.71
CA GLN A 9 23.55 5.57 23.18
C GLN A 9 22.21 5.83 22.49
N LEU A 10 21.10 5.67 23.22
CA LEU A 10 19.77 6.16 22.81
C LEU A 10 19.27 7.24 23.77
N THR A 11 19.47 8.50 23.38
CA THR A 11 18.85 9.66 24.03
C THR A 11 17.69 10.14 23.15
N PHE A 12 16.46 10.06 23.66
CA PHE A 12 15.28 10.64 23.03
C PHE A 12 14.89 11.94 23.76
N PRO A 13 15.11 13.13 23.16
CA PRO A 13 14.48 14.35 23.63
C PRO A 13 13.10 14.51 22.97
N THR A 14 12.06 14.63 23.80
CA THR A 14 10.77 15.36 23.71
C THR A 14 10.13 15.76 22.36
N PRO A 15 8.79 15.92 22.31
CA PRO A 15 7.98 15.73 21.10
C PRO A 15 8.02 16.94 20.17
N VAL A 16 8.55 16.76 18.97
CA VAL A 16 8.45 17.73 17.88
C VAL A 16 7.55 17.11 16.82
N ILE A 17 6.42 17.77 16.51
CA ILE A 17 5.57 17.43 15.37
C ILE A 17 6.15 18.18 14.16
N PRO A 18 6.65 17.48 13.13
CA PRO A 18 6.49 17.99 11.77
C PRO A 18 6.03 16.87 10.81
N THR A 19 4.92 17.15 10.13
CA THR A 19 4.60 16.80 8.73
C THR A 19 5.24 15.53 8.16
N TYR A 20 4.46 14.44 8.08
CA TYR A 20 4.27 13.45 7.00
C TYR A 20 5.24 13.28 5.81
N GLU A 21 6.48 13.78 5.84
CA GLU A 21 7.44 13.68 4.74
C GLU A 21 8.55 12.65 4.99
N LYS A 22 8.63 12.09 6.20
CA LYS A 22 9.63 11.07 6.57
C LYS A 22 9.08 9.92 7.41
N VAL A 23 7.86 9.45 7.09
CA VAL A 23 7.46 8.06 7.37
C VAL A 23 8.07 7.15 6.28
N SER A 24 9.37 7.31 6.05
CA SER A 24 10.05 6.81 4.84
C SER A 24 11.42 6.23 5.18
N LEU A 25 11.51 5.44 6.26
CA LEU A 25 12.73 4.66 6.51
C LEU A 25 12.56 3.34 7.27
N PHE A 26 11.38 3.03 7.82
CA PHE A 26 11.08 1.68 8.34
C PHE A 26 9.94 0.97 7.58
N LEU A 27 9.31 1.65 6.61
CA LEU A 27 8.20 1.14 5.78
C LEU A 27 8.58 0.98 4.29
N THR A 28 9.81 1.29 3.89
CA THR A 28 10.27 1.28 2.49
C THR A 28 11.00 -0.02 2.11
N LEU A 29 10.68 -1.15 2.76
CA LEU A 29 11.22 -2.47 2.38
C LEU A 29 10.20 -3.38 1.71
N GLN A 30 8.97 -2.92 1.52
CA GLN A 30 8.07 -3.57 0.58
C GLN A 30 8.31 -2.89 -0.75
N THR A 31 9.26 -3.48 -1.48
CA THR A 31 9.54 -3.22 -2.88
C THR A 31 8.28 -2.75 -3.60
N GLU A 32 8.44 -1.64 -4.30
CA GLU A 32 7.60 -1.04 -5.33
C GLU A 32 7.16 -2.09 -6.38
N HIS A 33 6.45 -3.15 -5.97
CA HIS A 33 5.97 -4.17 -6.87
C HIS A 33 4.71 -3.60 -7.50
N ASP A 34 4.94 -2.88 -8.59
CA ASP A 34 3.88 -2.38 -9.45
C ASP A 34 3.30 -3.55 -10.24
N GLU A 35 2.46 -4.34 -9.58
CA GLU A 35 1.73 -5.46 -10.16
C GLU A 35 0.81 -4.98 -11.29
N CYS A 36 0.24 -3.79 -11.13
CA CYS A 36 -0.62 -3.16 -12.13
C CYS A 36 0.13 -2.76 -13.41
N GLY A 37 1.33 -2.20 -13.28
CA GLY A 37 2.18 -1.75 -14.39
C GLY A 37 2.99 -2.88 -15.02
N SER A 38 3.35 -3.91 -14.25
CA SER A 38 4.03 -5.11 -14.75
C SER A 38 3.07 -6.15 -15.32
N GLY A 39 1.76 -6.00 -15.10
CA GLY A 39 0.75 -6.96 -15.54
C GLY A 39 0.77 -8.27 -14.75
N GLN A 40 1.48 -8.34 -13.62
CA GLN A 40 1.47 -9.47 -12.69
C GLN A 40 0.29 -9.41 -11.70
N HIS A 41 -0.86 -8.94 -12.18
CA HIS A 41 -2.10 -8.93 -11.39
C HIS A 41 -3.11 -9.96 -11.92
N ASN A 42 -3.99 -10.41 -11.05
CA ASN A 42 -5.10 -11.30 -11.36
C ASN A 42 -6.46 -10.57 -11.46
N CYS A 43 -6.43 -9.23 -11.61
CA CYS A 43 -7.65 -8.45 -11.83
C CYS A 43 -8.35 -8.84 -13.14
N ASP A 44 -9.67 -8.77 -13.14
CA ASP A 44 -10.51 -8.94 -14.34
C ASP A 44 -10.21 -7.82 -15.37
N GLU A 45 -10.44 -8.07 -16.66
CA GLU A 45 -10.33 -7.03 -17.71
C GLU A 45 -11.31 -5.86 -17.48
N ASN A 46 -12.43 -6.15 -16.81
CA ASN A 46 -13.44 -5.19 -16.42
C ASN A 46 -13.21 -4.66 -14.99
N ALA A 47 -12.04 -4.87 -14.42
CA ALA A 47 -11.61 -4.28 -13.16
C ALA A 47 -10.56 -3.17 -13.37
N ILE A 48 -10.37 -2.37 -12.33
CA ILE A 48 -9.36 -1.33 -12.17
C ILE A 48 -8.36 -1.87 -11.15
N CYS A 49 -7.10 -1.96 -11.56
CA CYS A 49 -5.98 -2.33 -10.69
C CYS A 49 -5.44 -1.06 -10.02
N THR A 50 -5.25 -1.09 -8.70
CA THR A 50 -4.65 -0.01 -7.92
C THR A 50 -3.55 -0.57 -7.02
N ASN A 51 -2.34 -0.03 -7.12
CA ASN A 51 -1.26 -0.37 -6.20
C ASN A 51 -1.53 0.21 -4.81
N THR A 52 -1.14 -0.54 -3.79
CA THR A 52 -1.32 -0.23 -2.37
C THR A 52 -0.02 -0.56 -1.63
N VAL A 53 0.13 -0.02 -0.41
CA VAL A 53 1.33 -0.23 0.42
C VAL A 53 1.59 -1.73 0.71
N GLN A 54 0.56 -2.58 0.64
CA GLN A 54 0.67 -4.01 0.93
C GLN A 54 0.48 -4.92 -0.32
N GLY A 55 0.54 -4.36 -1.55
CA GLY A 55 0.34 -5.12 -2.80
C GLY A 55 -0.60 -4.40 -3.76
N HIS A 56 -1.50 -5.10 -4.44
CA HIS A 56 -2.49 -4.50 -5.34
C HIS A 56 -3.94 -4.79 -4.91
N SER A 57 -4.86 -3.93 -5.33
CA SER A 57 -6.30 -4.11 -5.17
C SER A 57 -6.99 -4.03 -6.53
N CYS A 58 -7.97 -4.90 -6.75
CA CYS A 58 -8.78 -4.95 -7.97
C CYS A 58 -10.21 -4.51 -7.65
N THR A 59 -10.71 -3.49 -8.34
CA THR A 59 -12.09 -3.00 -8.16
C THR A 59 -12.83 -3.05 -9.49
N CYS A 60 -14.01 -3.66 -9.55
CA CYS A 60 -14.79 -3.70 -10.80
C CYS A 60 -15.13 -2.28 -11.30
N LYS A 61 -15.08 -2.09 -12.63
CA LYS A 61 -15.47 -0.85 -13.30
C LYS A 61 -16.95 -0.54 -13.02
N PRO A 62 -17.35 0.74 -13.06
CA PRO A 62 -18.75 1.12 -12.93
C PRO A 62 -19.65 0.35 -13.91
N GLY A 63 -20.75 -0.19 -13.42
CA GLY A 63 -21.66 -1.05 -14.20
C GLY A 63 -21.33 -2.54 -14.15
N TYR A 64 -20.20 -2.93 -13.54
CA TYR A 64 -19.82 -4.32 -13.29
C TYR A 64 -19.88 -4.63 -11.79
N VAL A 65 -20.23 -5.86 -11.44
CA VAL A 65 -20.31 -6.36 -10.07
C VAL A 65 -19.50 -7.64 -9.92
N GLY A 66 -18.83 -7.78 -8.78
CA GLY A 66 -17.97 -8.94 -8.53
C GLY A 66 -16.93 -8.66 -7.47
N ASN A 67 -15.89 -9.50 -7.43
CA ASN A 67 -14.81 -9.46 -6.44
C ASN A 67 -13.52 -8.81 -6.97
N GLY A 68 -13.55 -8.19 -8.16
CA GLY A 68 -12.40 -7.55 -8.79
C GLY A 68 -11.52 -8.48 -9.64
N THR A 69 -11.46 -9.77 -9.33
CA THR A 69 -10.82 -10.78 -10.20
C THR A 69 -11.80 -11.40 -11.19
N ILE A 70 -13.09 -11.34 -10.88
CA ILE A 70 -14.20 -11.70 -11.75
C ILE A 70 -15.20 -10.55 -11.67
N CYS A 71 -15.40 -9.86 -12.78
CA CYS A 71 -16.34 -8.74 -12.87
C CYS A 71 -17.42 -9.07 -13.91
N ARG A 72 -18.65 -9.27 -13.44
CA ARG A 72 -19.80 -9.53 -14.31
C ARG A 72 -20.50 -8.22 -14.62
N GLY A 73 -20.74 -7.95 -15.90
CA GLY A 73 -21.58 -6.83 -16.29
C GLY A 73 -22.94 -6.97 -15.63
N ARG A 74 -23.39 -5.93 -14.93
CA ARG A 74 -24.78 -5.87 -14.51
C ARG A 74 -25.57 -5.60 -15.77
N LEU A 75 -26.05 -6.68 -16.40
CA LEU A 75 -27.07 -6.59 -17.44
C LEU A 75 -28.26 -5.89 -16.78
N ALA A 76 -28.36 -4.58 -16.98
CA ALA A 76 -29.58 -3.85 -16.71
C ALA A 76 -30.57 -4.34 -17.77
N VAL A 77 -31.23 -5.45 -17.46
CA VAL A 77 -32.43 -5.90 -18.16
C VAL A 77 -33.56 -4.92 -17.83
#